data_AF-A0A348B1D8-F1
#
_entry.id   AF-A0A348B1D8-F1
#
_cell.length_a   1.000
_cell.length_b   1.000
_cell.length_c   1.000
_cell.angle_alpha   90.00
_cell.angle_beta   90.00
_cell.angle_gamma   90.00
#
_symmetry.space_group_name_H-M   'P 1'
#
loop_
_entity.id
_entity.type
_entity.pdbx_description
1 polymer ?
#
loop_
_entity_poly.entity_id
_entity_poly.type
_entity_poly.pdbx_seq_one_letter_code
_entity_poly.pdbx_strand_id
1 'polypeptide(L)'
;MVGRDPRNSSRDPRDSLRAILDAAELKGSFLRTTRLTSLEEGRRALNSVFYTRKYSRSLTEDSLHQFRECLDRLRSSESLSEAAKASSCLSFSRKEDAVDFSREVLHFVAPQRFPLWTRWIWNPERGTGALTYVLRDGVKPGQDPAEVLGELRQVLDTFGLQTGDFVPTAVFTVYSYVRYLDYTTLLAIDKKVAGLLPTHLGTTAMVMGLKDFLRVRVSANP
;
A
#
# COMPACT_ATOMS: atom_id res chain seq x y z
N MET A 1 11.68 -21.03 23.58
CA MET A 1 12.25 -19.99 22.70
C MET A 1 11.57 -20.09 21.35
N VAL A 2 10.60 -19.21 21.07
CA VAL A 2 9.90 -19.18 19.77
C VAL A 2 10.84 -18.54 18.76
N GLY A 3 11.09 -19.22 17.64
CA GLY A 3 12.02 -18.80 16.60
C GLY A 3 11.70 -17.41 16.06
N ARG A 4 12.75 -16.61 15.86
CA ARG A 4 12.68 -15.22 15.39
C ARG A 4 12.08 -15.18 13.99
N ASP A 5 11.01 -14.40 13.84
CA ASP A 5 10.44 -14.12 12.54
C ASP A 5 11.20 -12.94 11.89
N PRO A 6 11.91 -13.14 10.75
CA PRO A 6 12.55 -12.06 10.01
C PRO A 6 11.58 -11.02 9.46
N ARG A 7 10.25 -11.23 9.61
CA ARG A 7 9.19 -10.29 9.24
C ARG A 7 8.87 -9.26 10.34
N ASN A 8 9.39 -9.42 11.56
CA ASN A 8 9.30 -8.37 12.56
C ASN A 8 10.36 -7.32 12.23
N SER A 9 9.89 -6.15 11.78
CA SER A 9 10.73 -4.97 11.63
C SER A 9 11.55 -4.76 12.91
N SER A 10 12.79 -4.30 12.75
CA SER A 10 13.80 -4.18 13.80
C SER A 10 13.27 -3.69 15.16
N ARG A 11 13.94 -4.04 16.26
CA ARG A 11 13.58 -3.54 17.61
C ARG A 11 13.51 -2.01 17.71
N ASP A 12 14.19 -1.30 16.81
CA ASP A 12 14.14 0.17 16.71
C ASP A 12 13.02 0.62 15.74
N PRO A 13 12.04 1.41 16.20
CA PRO A 13 11.02 2.01 15.34
C PRO A 13 11.60 2.84 14.19
N ARG A 14 12.76 3.50 14.37
CA ARG A 14 13.40 4.32 13.34
C ARG A 14 13.94 3.47 12.19
N ASP A 15 14.63 2.39 12.51
CA ASP A 15 15.16 1.46 11.49
C ASP A 15 14.02 0.72 10.78
N SER A 16 12.95 0.42 11.51
CA SER A 16 11.72 -0.15 10.95
C SER A 16 11.05 0.79 9.95
N LEU A 17 10.91 2.08 10.29
CA LEU A 17 10.38 3.10 9.39
C LEU A 17 11.26 3.26 8.14
N ARG A 18 12.59 3.34 8.31
CA ARG A 18 13.54 3.41 7.19
C ARG A 18 13.37 2.22 6.24
N ALA A 19 13.32 1.00 6.77
CA ALA A 19 13.12 -0.20 5.97
C ALA A 19 11.80 -0.20 5.19
N ILE A 20 10.73 0.37 5.76
CA ILE A 20 9.44 0.53 5.08
C ILE A 20 9.55 1.53 3.93
N LEU A 21 10.19 2.68 4.16
CA LEU A 21 10.39 3.71 3.12
C LEU A 21 11.26 3.17 1.97
N ASP A 22 12.34 2.47 2.30
CA ASP A 22 13.21 1.82 1.31
C ASP A 22 12.44 0.76 0.50
N ALA A 23 11.61 -0.05 1.17
CA ALA A 23 10.78 -1.05 0.50
C ALA A 23 9.71 -0.44 -0.41
N ALA A 24 9.14 0.71 -0.01
CA ALA A 24 8.21 1.48 -0.83
C ALA A 24 8.90 1.99 -2.11
N GLU A 25 10.13 2.49 -2.00
CA GLU A 25 10.92 2.93 -3.16
C GLU A 25 11.26 1.76 -4.08
N LEU A 26 11.68 0.61 -3.53
CA LEU A 26 11.93 -0.61 -4.32
C LEU A 26 10.67 -1.10 -5.05
N LYS A 27 9.50 -1.03 -4.39
CA LYS A 27 8.21 -1.35 -5.02
C LYS A 27 7.89 -0.38 -6.14
N GLY A 28 8.06 0.92 -5.93
CA GLY A 28 7.87 1.95 -6.96
C GLY A 28 8.77 1.70 -8.16
N SER A 29 10.07 1.49 -7.94
CA SER A 29 11.04 1.19 -8.99
C SER A 29 10.65 -0.07 -9.79
N PHE A 30 10.26 -1.15 -9.09
CA PHE A 30 9.77 -2.36 -9.74
C PHE A 30 8.52 -2.09 -10.60
N LEU A 31 7.51 -1.40 -10.06
CA LEU A 31 6.27 -1.10 -10.78
C LEU A 31 6.48 -0.11 -11.94
N ARG A 32 7.50 0.75 -11.90
CA ARG A 32 7.87 1.64 -13.01
C ARG A 32 8.59 0.91 -14.14
N THR A 33 9.38 -0.11 -13.84
CA THR A 33 10.33 -0.70 -14.81
C THR A 33 9.97 -2.10 -15.29
N THR A 34 9.16 -2.85 -14.55
CA THR A 34 8.83 -4.24 -14.91
C THR A 34 8.14 -4.35 -16.27
N ARG A 35 8.52 -5.34 -17.08
CA ARG A 35 7.90 -5.57 -18.40
C ARG A 35 6.91 -6.75 -18.38
N LEU A 36 6.74 -7.39 -17.21
CA LEU A 36 5.87 -8.54 -17.02
C LEU A 36 6.13 -9.63 -18.08
N THR A 37 7.39 -10.02 -18.26
CA THR A 37 7.79 -10.97 -19.32
C THR A 37 7.49 -12.42 -18.97
N SER A 38 7.17 -12.71 -17.71
CA SER A 38 6.84 -14.05 -17.24
C SER A 38 5.67 -14.04 -16.25
N LEU A 39 5.03 -15.19 -16.07
CA LEU A 39 4.00 -15.38 -15.03
C LEU A 39 4.53 -15.12 -13.63
N GLU A 40 5.82 -15.37 -13.38
CA GLU A 40 6.43 -15.10 -12.08
C GLU A 40 6.47 -13.60 -11.79
N GLU A 41 6.89 -12.78 -12.76
CA GLU A 41 6.88 -11.33 -12.63
C GLU A 41 5.45 -10.78 -12.50
N GLY A 42 4.51 -11.31 -13.28
CA GLY A 42 3.09 -10.98 -13.17
C GLY A 42 2.52 -11.30 -11.79
N ARG A 43 2.84 -12.48 -11.26
CA ARG A 43 2.45 -12.91 -9.90
C ARG A 43 3.04 -12.00 -8.84
N ARG A 44 4.32 -11.65 -8.97
CA ARG A 44 5.01 -10.72 -8.06
C ARG A 44 4.35 -9.34 -8.08
N ALA A 45 4.02 -8.81 -9.26
CA ALA A 45 3.32 -7.54 -9.38
C ALA A 45 1.92 -7.57 -8.74
N LEU A 46 1.11 -8.61 -8.99
CA LEU A 46 -0.18 -8.77 -8.33
C LEU A 46 -0.06 -8.95 -6.81
N ASN A 47 0.96 -9.67 -6.33
CA ASN A 47 1.23 -9.86 -4.91
C ASN A 47 1.70 -8.57 -4.22
N SER A 48 2.38 -7.69 -4.95
CA SER A 48 2.82 -6.40 -4.43
C SER A 48 1.67 -5.43 -4.19
N VAL A 49 0.49 -5.67 -4.78
CA VAL A 49 -0.70 -4.82 -4.62
C VAL A 49 -1.72 -5.50 -3.70
N PHE A 50 -2.12 -4.82 -2.63
CA PHE A 50 -2.76 -5.48 -1.50
C PHE A 50 -4.08 -6.18 -1.86
N TYR A 51 -4.98 -5.48 -2.55
CA TYR A 51 -6.30 -6.02 -2.88
C TYR A 51 -6.25 -7.12 -3.96
N THR A 52 -5.21 -7.09 -4.80
CA THR A 52 -5.10 -8.01 -5.94
C THR A 52 -4.21 -9.21 -5.69
N ARG A 53 -3.52 -9.29 -4.55
CA ARG A 53 -2.66 -10.43 -4.19
C ARG A 53 -3.37 -11.79 -4.27
N LYS A 54 -4.69 -11.82 -4.04
CA LYS A 54 -5.52 -13.03 -4.12
C LYS A 54 -5.67 -13.57 -5.56
N TYR A 55 -5.45 -12.74 -6.58
CA TYR A 55 -5.53 -13.11 -7.99
C TYR A 55 -4.20 -13.58 -8.58
N SER A 56 -3.08 -13.50 -7.84
CA SER A 56 -1.77 -13.89 -8.37
C SER A 56 -1.75 -15.35 -8.83
N ARG A 57 -2.36 -16.25 -8.06
CA ARG A 57 -2.42 -17.68 -8.38
C ARG A 57 -3.28 -18.00 -9.61
N SER A 58 -4.25 -17.16 -9.95
CA SER A 58 -5.14 -17.34 -11.10
C SER A 58 -4.60 -16.72 -12.39
N LEU A 59 -3.40 -16.11 -12.36
CA LEU A 59 -2.78 -15.52 -13.55
C LEU A 59 -2.37 -16.62 -14.54
N THR A 60 -2.79 -16.43 -15.79
CA THR A 60 -2.51 -17.26 -16.98
C THR A 60 -1.71 -16.48 -18.00
N GLU A 61 -1.16 -17.13 -19.04
CA GLU A 61 -0.42 -16.44 -20.10
C GLU A 61 -1.29 -15.41 -20.86
N ASP A 62 -2.54 -15.76 -21.16
CA ASP A 62 -3.47 -14.84 -21.83
C ASP A 62 -3.75 -13.58 -20.98
N SER A 63 -3.95 -13.76 -19.68
CA SER A 63 -4.19 -12.64 -18.76
C SER A 63 -2.92 -11.86 -18.43
N LEU A 64 -1.73 -12.45 -18.57
CA LEU A 64 -0.45 -11.75 -18.46
C LEU A 64 -0.29 -10.70 -19.56
N HIS A 65 -0.68 -11.02 -20.80
CA HIS A 65 -0.65 -10.06 -21.91
C HIS A 65 -1.54 -8.85 -21.63
N GLN A 66 -2.79 -9.09 -21.21
CA GLN A 66 -3.72 -8.04 -20.81
C GLN A 66 -3.14 -7.22 -19.65
N PHE A 67 -2.55 -7.88 -18.65
CA PHE A 67 -1.94 -7.19 -17.52
C PHE A 67 -0.81 -6.26 -17.95
N ARG A 68 0.05 -6.69 -18.88
CA ARG A 68 1.10 -5.84 -19.45
C ARG A 68 0.53 -4.56 -20.05
N GLU A 69 -0.48 -4.68 -20.91
CA GLU A 69 -1.13 -3.51 -21.51
C GLU A 69 -1.77 -2.59 -20.46
N CYS A 70 -2.45 -3.15 -19.47
CA CYS A 70 -3.07 -2.37 -18.40
C CYS A 70 -2.03 -1.61 -17.58
N LEU A 71 -0.89 -2.25 -17.24
CA LEU A 71 0.17 -1.64 -16.47
C LEU A 71 0.84 -0.49 -17.24
N ASP A 72 1.06 -0.64 -18.54
CA ASP A 72 1.63 0.42 -19.37
C ASP A 72 0.69 1.63 -19.48
N ARG A 73 -0.62 1.39 -19.67
CA ARG A 73 -1.63 2.46 -19.64
C ARG A 73 -1.73 3.14 -18.27
N LEU A 74 -1.58 2.40 -17.18
CA LEU A 74 -1.56 2.95 -15.83
C LEU A 74 -0.35 3.86 -15.62
N ARG A 75 0.83 3.48 -16.12
CA ARG A 75 2.05 4.29 -16.01
C ARG A 75 1.95 5.62 -16.74
N SER A 76 1.22 5.66 -17.85
CA SER A 76 0.99 6.87 -18.63
C SER A 76 -0.26 7.65 -18.20
N SER A 77 -0.97 7.23 -17.15
CA SER A 77 -2.20 7.88 -16.72
C SER A 77 -1.89 9.19 -15.99
N GLU A 78 -2.57 10.26 -16.39
CA GLU A 78 -2.37 11.60 -15.83
C GLU A 78 -3.42 11.94 -14.75
N SER A 79 -4.46 11.12 -14.63
CA SER A 79 -5.52 11.27 -13.63
C SER A 79 -6.00 9.93 -13.05
N LEU A 80 -6.65 9.99 -11.88
CA LEU A 80 -7.29 8.82 -11.26
C LEU A 80 -8.43 8.25 -12.12
N SER A 81 -9.10 9.10 -12.91
CA SER A 81 -10.18 8.67 -13.81
C SER A 81 -9.63 7.86 -14.99
N GLU A 82 -8.53 8.32 -15.59
CA GLU A 82 -7.82 7.57 -16.64
C GLU A 82 -7.29 6.24 -16.13
N ALA A 83 -6.69 6.23 -14.94
CA ALA A 83 -6.17 5.01 -14.34
C ALA A 83 -7.27 3.98 -14.01
N ALA A 84 -8.44 4.44 -13.55
CA ALA A 84 -9.59 3.57 -13.34
C ALA A 84 -10.02 2.90 -14.66
N LYS A 85 -10.07 3.66 -15.77
CA LYS A 85 -10.36 3.10 -17.11
C LYS A 85 -9.25 2.14 -17.56
N ALA A 86 -7.98 2.48 -17.36
CA ALA A 86 -6.85 1.65 -17.72
C ALA A 86 -6.87 0.29 -17.00
N SER A 87 -7.28 0.25 -15.73
CA SER A 87 -7.39 -1.02 -14.98
C SER A 87 -8.57 -1.91 -15.37
N SER A 88 -9.52 -1.41 -16.16
CA SER A 88 -10.71 -2.17 -16.54
C SER A 88 -10.42 -3.35 -17.49
N CYS A 89 -9.25 -3.38 -18.13
CA CYS A 89 -8.82 -4.52 -18.94
C CYS A 89 -8.37 -5.74 -18.12
N LEU A 90 -8.22 -5.61 -16.80
CA LEU A 90 -8.04 -6.74 -15.90
C LEU A 90 -9.39 -7.26 -15.41
N SER A 91 -9.65 -8.53 -15.68
CA SER A 91 -10.84 -9.23 -15.18
C SER A 91 -10.67 -9.61 -13.71
N PHE A 92 -10.89 -8.66 -12.81
CA PHE A 92 -11.06 -8.94 -11.38
C PHE A 92 -12.51 -9.29 -11.07
N SER A 93 -12.73 -10.11 -10.03
CA SER A 93 -14.09 -10.52 -9.64
C SER A 93 -14.94 -9.37 -9.08
N ARG A 94 -14.33 -8.23 -8.74
CA ARG A 94 -15.01 -7.02 -8.25
C ARG A 94 -14.44 -5.78 -8.91
N LYS A 95 -15.31 -4.84 -9.32
CA LYS A 95 -14.88 -3.58 -9.95
C LYS A 95 -14.05 -2.74 -9.00
N GLU A 96 -14.41 -2.73 -7.73
CA GLU A 96 -13.68 -1.99 -6.69
C GLU A 96 -12.23 -2.48 -6.53
N ASP A 97 -11.95 -3.77 -6.79
CA ASP A 97 -10.59 -4.30 -6.72
C ASP A 97 -9.72 -3.77 -7.87
N ALA A 98 -10.31 -3.50 -9.06
CA ALA A 98 -9.62 -2.82 -10.16
C ALA A 98 -9.32 -1.35 -9.83
N VAL A 99 -10.26 -0.68 -9.17
CA VAL A 99 -10.09 0.71 -8.73
C VAL A 99 -9.00 0.80 -7.66
N ASP A 100 -9.00 -0.08 -6.66
CA ASP A 100 -7.92 -0.10 -5.67
C ASP A 100 -6.56 -0.45 -6.30
N PHE A 101 -6.56 -1.37 -7.26
CA PHE A 101 -5.36 -1.74 -8.01
C PHE A 101 -4.75 -0.54 -8.74
N SER A 102 -5.54 0.16 -9.55
CA SER A 102 -5.07 1.34 -10.30
C SER A 102 -4.54 2.43 -9.39
N ARG A 103 -5.24 2.72 -8.28
CA ARG A 103 -4.83 3.75 -7.33
C ARG A 103 -3.56 3.39 -6.58
N GLU A 104 -3.40 2.14 -6.16
CA GLU A 104 -2.19 1.68 -5.50
C GLU A 104 -1.00 1.70 -6.48
N VAL A 105 -1.18 1.22 -7.72
CA VAL A 105 -0.13 1.28 -8.74
C VAL A 105 0.28 2.71 -9.02
N LEU A 106 -0.67 3.63 -9.26
CA LEU A 106 -0.37 5.04 -9.51
C LEU A 106 0.40 5.68 -8.37
N HIS A 107 0.02 5.39 -7.12
CA HIS A 107 0.71 5.92 -5.96
C HIS A 107 2.20 5.53 -5.97
N PHE A 108 2.54 4.27 -6.27
CA PHE A 108 3.94 3.85 -6.28
C PHE A 108 4.68 4.20 -7.58
N VAL A 109 3.96 4.38 -8.69
CA VAL A 109 4.55 4.80 -9.98
C VAL A 109 4.88 6.30 -9.99
N ALA A 110 4.00 7.14 -9.45
CA ALA A 110 4.16 8.59 -9.37
C ALA A 110 3.72 9.15 -8.00
N PRO A 111 4.45 8.83 -6.91
CA PRO A 111 4.06 9.17 -5.54
C PRO A 111 3.99 10.67 -5.25
N GLN A 112 4.58 11.49 -6.11
CA GLN A 112 4.66 12.95 -6.00
C GLN A 112 3.34 13.59 -6.43
N ARG A 113 2.58 12.88 -7.28
CA ARG A 113 1.32 13.31 -7.87
C ARG A 113 0.12 12.63 -7.24
N PHE A 114 0.23 11.32 -7.00
CA PHE A 114 -0.90 10.51 -6.58
C PHE A 114 -0.75 10.03 -5.14
N PRO A 115 -1.59 10.49 -4.21
CA PRO A 115 -1.64 9.89 -2.89
C PRO A 115 -2.21 8.47 -2.95
N LEU A 116 -1.86 7.64 -1.96
CA LEU A 116 -2.50 6.34 -1.81
C LEU A 116 -3.98 6.55 -1.48
N TRP A 117 -4.88 6.05 -2.33
CA TRP A 117 -6.33 6.28 -2.19
C TRP A 117 -7.17 5.01 -2.35
N THR A 118 -6.73 3.91 -1.74
CA THR A 118 -7.50 2.66 -1.73
C THR A 118 -8.58 2.66 -0.67
N ARG A 119 -9.48 1.67 -0.68
CA ARG A 119 -10.54 1.51 0.34
C ARG A 119 -10.03 1.33 1.78
N TRP A 120 -8.74 1.04 2.01
CA TRP A 120 -8.14 1.10 3.35
C TRP A 120 -7.95 2.53 3.85
N ILE A 121 -7.69 3.46 2.93
CA ILE A 121 -7.56 4.89 3.23
C ILE A 121 -8.95 5.49 3.42
N TRP A 122 -9.82 5.28 2.43
CA TRP A 122 -11.21 5.72 2.48
C TRP A 122 -12.13 4.84 1.63
N ASN A 123 -13.12 4.26 2.28
CA ASN A 123 -14.22 3.55 1.64
C ASN A 123 -15.48 4.44 1.68
N PRO A 124 -15.83 5.10 0.56
CA PRO A 124 -16.97 6.01 0.53
C PRO A 124 -18.32 5.32 0.72
N GLU A 125 -18.46 4.05 0.32
CA GLU A 125 -19.71 3.30 0.47
C GLU A 125 -20.04 2.99 1.92
N ARG A 126 -19.00 2.74 2.72
CA ARG A 126 -19.13 2.35 4.13
C ARG A 126 -18.85 3.49 5.11
N GLY A 127 -18.27 4.60 4.64
CA GLY A 127 -17.78 5.68 5.49
C GLY A 127 -16.67 5.25 6.43
N THR A 128 -15.84 4.29 6.02
CA THR A 128 -14.76 3.71 6.86
C THR A 128 -13.39 3.88 6.21
N GLY A 129 -12.33 3.74 7.00
CA GLY A 129 -10.96 3.74 6.52
C GLY A 129 -10.03 4.46 7.49
N ALA A 130 -8.77 4.61 7.10
CA ALA A 130 -7.76 5.30 7.88
C ALA A 130 -8.12 6.77 8.14
N LEU A 131 -8.75 7.45 7.18
CA LEU A 131 -9.08 8.87 7.32
C LEU A 131 -10.05 9.16 8.47
N THR A 132 -10.89 8.19 8.84
CA THR A 132 -11.79 8.28 10.00
C THR A 132 -11.03 8.57 11.31
N TYR A 133 -9.74 8.24 11.38
CA TYR A 133 -8.92 8.38 12.59
C TYR A 133 -7.86 9.48 12.48
N VAL A 134 -7.73 10.10 11.30
CA VAL A 134 -6.65 11.06 11.01
C VAL A 134 -7.21 12.45 10.71
N LEU A 135 -8.37 12.53 10.06
CA LEU A 135 -9.02 13.81 9.79
C LEU A 135 -9.88 14.24 10.97
N ARG A 136 -10.05 15.56 11.11
CA ARG A 136 -10.90 16.18 12.13
C ARG A 136 -12.36 15.71 12.00
N ASP A 137 -13.02 15.50 13.15
CA ASP A 137 -14.44 15.18 13.22
C ASP A 137 -15.29 16.13 12.36
N GLY A 138 -16.16 15.56 11.53
CA GLY A 138 -17.07 16.30 10.65
C GLY A 138 -16.53 16.57 9.23
N VAL A 139 -15.25 16.31 8.95
CA VAL A 139 -14.72 16.36 7.58
C VAL A 139 -15.11 15.08 6.86
N LYS A 140 -16.14 15.16 6.01
CA LYS A 140 -16.39 14.13 4.99
C LYS A 140 -15.39 14.37 3.86
N PRO A 141 -14.63 13.36 3.39
CA PRO A 141 -13.77 13.50 2.23
C PRO A 141 -14.58 13.94 1.00
N GLY A 142 -14.61 15.25 0.77
CA GLY A 142 -15.37 15.92 -0.26
C GLY A 142 -14.53 16.13 -1.52
N GLN A 143 -14.17 15.01 -2.17
CA GLN A 143 -13.74 14.92 -3.57
C GLN A 143 -12.51 15.73 -4.04
N ASP A 144 -11.33 15.41 -3.52
CA ASP A 144 -10.09 15.17 -4.29
C ASP A 144 -9.09 14.50 -3.33
N PRO A 145 -8.58 13.29 -3.61
CA PRO A 145 -7.56 12.65 -2.77
C PRO A 145 -6.34 13.54 -2.49
N ALA A 146 -5.92 14.34 -3.48
CA ALA A 146 -4.76 15.20 -3.36
C ALA A 146 -5.00 16.37 -2.40
N GLU A 147 -6.22 16.92 -2.38
CA GLU A 147 -6.61 17.96 -1.43
C GLU A 147 -6.65 17.39 0.00
N VAL A 148 -7.36 16.27 0.17
CA VAL A 148 -7.59 15.66 1.49
C VAL A 148 -6.29 15.23 2.17
N LEU A 149 -5.34 14.66 1.41
CA LEU A 149 -4.06 14.21 1.95
C LEU A 149 -2.94 15.24 1.79
N GLY A 150 -3.19 16.33 1.07
CA GLY A 150 -2.24 17.41 0.85
C GLY A 150 -1.93 18.17 2.14
N GLU A 151 -2.96 18.52 2.92
CA GLU A 151 -2.77 19.14 4.24
C GLU A 151 -1.97 18.23 5.16
N LEU A 152 -2.33 16.94 5.24
CA LEU A 152 -1.61 15.98 6.07
C LEU A 152 -0.13 15.84 5.65
N ARG A 153 0.13 15.82 4.34
CA ARG A 153 1.50 15.82 3.82
C ARG A 153 2.27 17.07 4.28
N GLN A 154 1.71 18.26 4.17
CA GLN A 154 2.35 19.50 4.61
C GLN A 154 2.66 19.51 6.11
N VAL A 155 1.74 18.96 6.93
CA VAL A 155 1.95 18.79 8.36
C VAL A 155 3.13 17.85 8.62
N LEU A 156 3.16 16.67 7.99
CA LEU A 156 4.24 15.71 8.15
C LEU A 156 5.59 16.27 7.66
N ASP A 157 5.59 17.04 6.56
CA ASP A 157 6.75 17.77 6.06
C ASP A 157 7.28 18.78 7.10
N THR A 158 6.38 19.47 7.83
CA THR A 158 6.75 20.39 8.91
C THR A 158 7.44 19.66 10.07
N PHE A 159 7.05 18.41 10.33
CA PHE A 159 7.69 17.54 11.33
C PHE A 159 8.97 16.85 10.83
N GLY A 160 9.46 17.21 9.64
CA GLY A 160 10.73 16.71 9.11
C GLY A 160 10.63 15.41 8.29
N LEU A 161 9.43 15.01 7.86
CA LEU A 161 9.22 13.87 6.95
C LEU A 161 9.24 14.29 5.45
N GLN A 162 10.09 15.27 5.12
CA GLN A 162 10.15 15.95 3.82
C GLN A 162 10.71 15.05 2.70
N THR A 163 9.89 14.15 2.16
CA THR A 163 10.28 13.31 1.01
C THR A 163 9.91 13.93 -0.33
N GLY A 164 9.11 15.00 -0.33
CA GLY A 164 8.60 15.61 -1.56
C GLY A 164 7.47 14.80 -2.21
N ASP A 165 6.94 13.76 -1.54
CA ASP A 165 5.93 12.87 -2.07
C ASP A 165 4.92 12.37 -1.03
N PHE A 166 3.97 11.54 -1.46
CA PHE A 166 2.92 11.02 -0.58
C PHE A 166 3.30 9.71 0.14
N VAL A 167 4.53 9.19 -0.01
CA VAL A 167 4.89 7.90 0.62
C VAL A 167 4.85 7.96 2.14
N PRO A 168 5.45 8.96 2.83
CA PRO A 168 5.33 9.09 4.28
C PRO A 168 3.89 9.29 4.74
N THR A 169 3.10 10.06 3.98
CA THR A 169 1.67 10.26 4.24
C THR A 169 0.91 8.95 4.18
N ALA A 170 1.20 8.10 3.19
CA ALA A 170 0.62 6.77 3.08
C ALA A 170 1.02 5.87 4.27
N VAL A 171 2.32 5.84 4.63
CA VAL A 171 2.82 5.07 5.78
C VAL A 171 2.12 5.52 7.07
N PHE A 172 2.06 6.82 7.33
CA PHE A 172 1.41 7.40 8.50
C PHE A 172 -0.07 7.02 8.55
N THR A 173 -0.79 7.20 7.45
CA THR A 173 -2.23 6.95 7.37
C THR A 173 -2.54 5.46 7.59
N VAL A 174 -1.80 4.56 6.93
CA VAL A 174 -1.95 3.11 7.14
C VAL A 174 -1.55 2.71 8.56
N TYR A 175 -0.48 3.29 9.12
CA TYR A 175 -0.08 3.04 10.51
C TYR A 175 -1.16 3.45 11.52
N SER A 176 -1.76 4.62 11.35
CA SER A 176 -2.86 5.10 12.20
C SER A 176 -4.05 4.13 12.19
N TYR A 177 -4.40 3.63 11.01
CA TYR A 177 -5.45 2.62 10.87
C TYR A 177 -5.09 1.28 11.54
N VAL A 178 -3.88 0.79 11.32
CA VAL A 178 -3.39 -0.45 11.96
C VAL A 178 -3.38 -0.32 13.48
N ARG A 179 -2.96 0.83 14.02
CA ARG A 179 -2.97 1.09 15.46
C ARG A 179 -4.38 1.07 16.05
N TYR A 180 -5.35 1.63 15.33
CA TYR A 180 -6.74 1.55 15.73
C TYR A 180 -7.27 0.11 15.72
N LEU A 181 -6.99 -0.66 14.65
CA LEU A 181 -7.40 -2.06 14.57
C LEU A 181 -6.79 -2.90 15.69
N ASP A 182 -5.51 -2.71 16.00
CA ASP A 182 -4.89 -3.42 17.10
C ASP A 182 -5.47 -2.99 18.44
N TYR A 183 -5.72 -1.70 18.68
CA TYR A 183 -6.35 -1.25 19.92
C TYR A 183 -7.73 -1.89 20.13
N THR A 184 -8.58 -1.85 19.11
CA THR A 184 -9.93 -2.46 19.17
C THR A 184 -9.88 -3.97 19.30
N THR A 185 -8.92 -4.63 18.65
CA THR A 185 -8.73 -6.08 18.73
C THR A 185 -8.18 -6.50 20.10
N LEU A 186 -7.22 -5.76 20.66
CA LEU A 186 -6.66 -6.02 21.99
C LEU A 186 -7.67 -5.79 23.11
N LEU A 187 -8.63 -4.89 22.93
CA LEU A 187 -9.77 -4.75 23.86
C LEU A 187 -10.72 -5.95 23.80
N ALA A 188 -10.76 -6.66 22.68
CA ALA A 188 -11.65 -7.81 22.47
C ALA A 188 -10.99 -9.18 22.78
N ILE A 189 -9.66 -9.25 22.89
CA ILE A 189 -8.90 -10.50 23.05
C ILE A 189 -8.17 -10.52 24.41
N ASP A 190 -8.12 -11.69 25.04
CA ASP A 190 -7.37 -11.93 26.28
C ASP A 190 -5.86 -11.65 26.10
N LYS A 191 -5.26 -10.94 27.07
CA LYS A 191 -3.88 -10.39 26.99
C LYS A 191 -2.80 -11.46 26.71
N LYS A 192 -3.09 -12.73 26.96
CA LYS A 192 -2.18 -13.86 26.70
C LYS A 192 -1.93 -14.13 25.22
N VAL A 193 -2.84 -13.73 24.32
CA VAL A 193 -2.72 -13.94 22.87
C VAL A 193 -2.06 -12.75 22.15
N ALA A 194 -2.04 -11.57 22.79
CA ALA A 194 -1.51 -10.32 22.23
C ALA A 194 -0.05 -10.43 21.76
N GLY A 195 0.77 -11.25 22.42
CA GLY A 195 2.19 -11.44 22.06
C GLY A 195 2.46 -12.20 20.76
N LEU A 196 1.42 -12.76 20.12
CA LEU A 196 1.53 -13.49 18.85
C LEU A 196 1.24 -12.60 17.62
N LEU A 197 0.81 -11.35 17.83
CA LEU A 197 0.49 -10.42 16.75
C LEU A 197 1.77 -9.79 16.17
N PRO A 198 1.83 -9.56 14.85
CA PRO A 198 2.93 -8.81 14.23
C PRO A 198 3.03 -7.39 14.81
N THR A 199 4.22 -6.78 14.76
CA THR A 199 4.36 -5.35 15.10
C THR A 199 3.50 -4.47 14.20
N HIS A 200 3.06 -3.31 14.71
CA HIS A 200 2.27 -2.35 13.92
C HIS A 200 2.94 -1.97 12.60
N LEU A 201 4.26 -1.70 12.63
CA LEU A 201 5.03 -1.39 11.43
C LEU A 201 5.12 -2.59 10.46
N GLY A 202 5.23 -3.82 10.99
CA GLY A 202 5.13 -5.04 10.18
C GLY A 202 3.77 -5.21 9.50
N THR A 203 2.67 -4.92 10.21
CA THR A 203 1.32 -4.94 9.65
C THR A 203 1.11 -3.80 8.64
N THR A 204 1.62 -2.59 8.90
CA THR A 204 1.63 -1.48 7.94
C THR A 204 2.31 -1.88 6.63
N ALA A 205 3.51 -2.47 6.72
CA ALA A 205 4.22 -2.94 5.54
C ALA A 205 3.45 -4.03 4.78
N MET A 206 2.73 -4.90 5.49
CA MET A 206 1.88 -5.91 4.88
C MET A 206 0.69 -5.29 4.13
N VAL A 207 0.00 -4.32 4.74
CA VAL A 207 -1.14 -3.60 4.13
C VAL A 207 -0.70 -2.80 2.91
N MET A 208 0.52 -2.28 2.92
CA MET A 208 1.13 -1.60 1.78
C MET A 208 1.70 -2.54 0.70
N GLY A 209 1.62 -3.87 0.89
CA GLY A 209 2.13 -4.86 -0.06
C GLY A 209 3.65 -4.91 -0.18
N LEU A 210 4.38 -4.52 0.87
CA LEU A 210 5.84 -4.36 0.86
C LEU A 210 6.64 -5.62 1.25
N LYS A 211 5.94 -6.72 1.58
CA LYS A 211 6.54 -7.94 2.15
C LYS A 211 7.69 -8.50 1.32
N ASP A 212 7.56 -8.53 0.00
CA ASP A 212 8.57 -9.09 -0.90
C ASP A 212 9.80 -8.17 -1.04
N PHE A 213 9.62 -6.87 -0.78
CA PHE A 213 10.67 -5.86 -0.88
C PHE A 213 11.47 -5.70 0.42
N LEU A 214 10.84 -5.99 1.57
CA LEU A 214 11.53 -6.02 2.87
C LEU A 214 12.60 -7.12 2.97
N ARG A 215 12.41 -8.26 2.28
CA ARG A 215 13.35 -9.40 2.31
C ARG A 215 14.68 -9.11 1.63
N VAL A 216 14.70 -8.24 0.63
CA VAL A 216 15.88 -7.94 -0.20
C VAL A 216 17.02 -7.34 0.65
N ARG A 217 16.71 -6.64 1.75
CA ARG A 217 17.74 -6.09 2.65
C ARG A 217 18.42 -7.12 3.55
N VAL A 218 17.73 -8.16 4.00
CA VAL A 218 18.34 -9.17 4.91
C VAL A 218 19.46 -9.95 4.21
N SER A 219 19.43 -10.03 2.87
CA SER A 219 20.48 -10.68 2.08
C SER A 219 21.58 -9.72 1.62
N ALA A 220 21.40 -8.40 1.75
CA ALA A 220 22.35 -7.38 1.29
C ALA A 220 23.25 -6.82 2.40
N ASN A 221 22.99 -7.18 3.67
CA ASN A 221 23.89 -6.93 4.80
C ASN A 221 24.23 -8.28 5.46
N PRO A 222 25.41 -8.87 5.17
CA PRO A 222 25.97 -9.96 5.99
C PRO A 222 26.32 -9.48 7.41
#